data_AF-A0A6P1KKJ9-F1
#
_entry.id   AF-A0A6P1KKJ9-F1
#
_cell.length_a   1.000
_cell.length_b   1.000
_cell.length_c   1.000
_cell.angle_alpha   90.00
_cell.angle_beta   90.00
_cell.angle_gamma   90.00
#
_symmetry.space_group_name_H-M   'P 1'
#
loop_
_entity.id
_entity.type
_entity.pdbx_description
1 polymer ?
#
loop_
_entity_poly.entity_id
_entity_poly.type
_entity_poly.pdbx_seq_one_letter_code
_entity_poly.pdbx_strand_id
1 'polypeptide(L)' 'MSGDFRVTLTHDSGDADVNRSFEMSQVELQAHFPNEVKILQNSPISAVSVKDEHGTVILEKQTVS' A
#
# COMPACT_ATOMS: atom_id res chain seq x y z
N MET A 1 -16.41 1.97 -7.23
CA MET A 1 -15.43 0.88 -7.09
C MET A 1 -14.81 1.06 -5.72
N SER A 2 -15.06 0.15 -4.77
CA SER A 2 -14.33 0.08 -3.50
C SER A 2 -12.96 -0.55 -3.80
N GLY A 3 -11.87 0.07 -3.39
CA GLY A 3 -10.54 -0.50 -3.68
C GLY A 3 -10.29 -1.76 -2.86
N ASP A 4 -9.59 -2.73 -3.44
CA ASP A 4 -9.21 -3.97 -2.74
C ASP A 4 -8.04 -3.74 -1.77
N PHE A 5 -7.33 -2.63 -1.94
CA PHE A 5 -6.13 -2.28 -1.17
C PHE A 5 -6.16 -0.84 -0.70
N ARG A 6 -5.65 -0.63 0.51
CA ARG A 6 -5.32 0.70 1.04
C ARG A 6 -3.82 0.93 0.87
N VAL A 7 -3.48 2.06 0.25
CA VAL A 7 -2.10 2.54 0.11
C VAL A 7 -1.90 3.71 1.03
N THR A 8 -0.86 3.69 1.84
CA THR A 8 -0.47 4.82 2.70
C THR A 8 0.92 5.27 2.33
N LEU A 9 1.05 6.53 1.93
CA LEU A 9 2.34 7.18 1.70
C LEU A 9 2.75 7.88 2.99
N THR A 10 3.96 7.63 3.44
CA THR A 10 4.58 8.34 4.57
C THR A 10 5.86 9.00 4.10
N HIS A 11 6.13 10.21 4.60
CA HIS A 11 7.32 10.97 4.26
C HIS A 11 8.24 11.07 5.49
N ASP A 12 9.54 10.82 5.29
CA ASP A 12 10.50 10.81 6.42
C ASP A 12 10.76 12.22 6.98
N SER A 13 10.39 13.29 6.25
CA SER A 13 10.67 14.69 6.60
C SER A 13 9.74 15.32 7.64
N GLY A 14 8.85 14.56 8.28
CA GLY A 14 8.08 15.04 9.44
C GLY A 14 6.95 16.04 9.15
N ASP A 15 6.70 16.39 7.87
CA ASP A 15 5.49 17.13 7.50
C ASP A 15 4.28 16.18 7.59
N ALA A 16 3.49 16.35 8.65
CA ALA A 16 2.31 15.55 8.93
C ALA A 16 1.24 15.65 7.82
N ASP A 17 1.29 16.68 6.98
CA ASP A 17 0.36 16.93 5.86
C ASP A 17 0.60 16.06 4.61
N VAL A 18 1.67 15.27 4.58
CA VAL A 18 2.02 14.41 3.43
C VAL A 18 1.60 12.95 3.65
N ASN A 19 1.20 12.58 4.88
CA ASN A 19 0.68 11.25 5.15
C ASN A 19 -0.70 11.09 4.53
N ARG A 20 -0.77 10.41 3.39
CA ARG A 20 -2.02 10.21 2.64
C ARG A 20 -2.31 8.74 2.50
N SER A 21 -3.53 8.37 2.87
CA SER A 21 -4.09 7.07 2.53
C SER A 21 -5.11 7.21 1.42
N PHE A 22 -5.07 6.30 0.45
CA PHE A 22 -6.09 6.19 -0.58
C PHE A 22 -6.29 4.73 -0.97
N GLU A 23 -7.39 4.45 -1.64
CA GLU A 23 -7.73 3.11 -2.10
C GLU A 23 -7.26 2.91 -3.54
N MET A 24 -6.79 1.70 -3.84
CA MET A 24 -6.46 1.26 -5.18
C MET A 24 -7.08 -0.10 -5.46
N SER A 25 -7.47 -0.33 -6.71
CA SER A 25 -7.81 -1.67 -7.17
C SER A 25 -6.56 -2.57 -7.23
N GLN A 26 -6.77 -3.88 -7.24
CA GLN A 26 -5.66 -4.82 -7.45
C GLN A 26 -4.86 -4.53 -8.73
N VAL A 27 -5.55 -4.20 -9.83
CA VAL A 27 -4.91 -4.00 -11.15
C VAL A 27 -3.98 -2.79 -11.11
N GLU A 28 -4.44 -1.68 -10.53
CA GLU A 28 -3.62 -0.48 -10.39
C GLU A 28 -2.43 -0.75 -9.47
N LEU A 29 -2.66 -1.41 -8.33
CA LEU A 29 -1.58 -1.70 -7.39
C LEU A 29 -0.53 -2.64 -8.00
N GLN A 30 -0.96 -3.63 -8.77
CA GLN A 30 -0.07 -4.60 -9.42
C GLN A 30 0.77 -3.97 -10.54
N ALA A 31 0.32 -2.87 -11.15
CA ALA A 31 1.11 -2.12 -12.12
C ALA A 31 2.31 -1.39 -11.47
N HIS A 32 2.19 -1.01 -10.20
CA HIS A 32 3.24 -0.29 -9.46
C HIS A 32 4.08 -1.21 -8.56
N PHE A 33 3.45 -2.18 -7.88
CA PHE A 33 4.07 -3.02 -6.84
C PHE A 33 3.78 -4.52 -7.08
N PRO A 34 4.22 -5.09 -8.21
CA PRO A 34 3.84 -6.45 -8.62
C PRO A 34 4.35 -7.54 -7.67
N ASN A 35 5.48 -7.33 -6.99
CA ASN A 35 6.05 -8.30 -6.07
C ASN A 35 5.31 -8.29 -4.74
N GLU A 36 5.02 -7.10 -4.24
CA GLU A 36 4.30 -6.86 -2.99
C GLU A 36 2.88 -7.39 -3.09
N VAL A 37 2.19 -7.18 -4.22
CA VAL A 37 0.88 -7.77 -4.49
C VAL A 37 0.94 -9.30 -4.44
N LYS A 38 1.97 -9.92 -5.03
CA LYS A 38 2.14 -11.39 -4.95
C LYS A 38 2.36 -11.85 -3.51
N ILE A 39 3.14 -11.14 -2.71
CA ILE A 39 3.34 -11.47 -1.30
C ILE A 39 2.01 -11.34 -0.57
N LEU A 40 1.31 -10.22 -0.72
CA LEU A 40 0.00 -9.99 -0.12
C LEU A 40 -1.00 -11.07 -0.53
N GLN A 41 -1.02 -11.54 -1.77
CA GLN A 41 -1.98 -12.57 -2.20
C GLN A 41 -1.66 -13.98 -1.70
N ASN A 42 -0.39 -14.33 -1.61
CA ASN A 42 0.04 -15.70 -1.29
C ASN A 42 0.42 -15.89 0.20
N SER A 43 0.34 -14.83 0.99
CA SER A 43 0.71 -14.84 2.40
C SER A 43 -0.47 -14.42 3.28
N PRO A 44 -0.60 -14.98 4.50
CA PRO A 44 -1.62 -14.56 5.46
C PRO A 44 -1.43 -13.11 5.96
N ILE A 45 -0.30 -12.46 5.68
CA ILE A 45 -0.05 -11.08 6.10
C ILE A 45 -1.07 -10.12 5.48
N SER A 46 -1.51 -9.11 6.23
CA SER A 46 -2.46 -8.11 5.76
C SER A 46 -1.80 -6.89 5.11
N ALA A 47 -0.52 -6.63 5.38
CA ALA A 47 0.18 -5.46 4.85
C ALA A 47 1.67 -5.72 4.59
N VAL A 48 2.26 -4.89 3.73
CA VAL A 48 3.70 -4.80 3.46
C VAL A 48 4.14 -3.35 3.42
N SER A 49 5.38 -3.08 3.83
CA SER A 49 5.99 -1.76 3.74
C SER A 49 7.17 -1.77 2.77
N VAL A 50 7.20 -0.78 1.88
CA VAL A 50 8.27 -0.53 0.92
C VAL A 50 8.89 0.81 1.26
N LYS A 51 10.17 0.79 1.67
CA LYS A 51 10.90 2.01 2.01
C LYS A 51 11.75 2.47 0.83
N ASP A 52 11.75 3.78 0.56
CA ASP A 52 12.66 4.44 -0.36
C ASP A 52 13.37 5.64 0.29
N GLU A 53 14.09 6.44 -0.51
CA GLU A 53 14.85 7.62 -0.05
C GLU A 53 13.96 8.79 0.37
N HIS A 54 12.67 8.77 0.02
CA HIS A 54 11.70 9.84 0.28
C HIS A 54 10.74 9.50 1.42
N GLY A 55 10.52 8.22 1.68
CA GLY A 55 9.75 7.75 2.82
C GLY A 55 9.35 6.28 2.68
N THR A 56 8.14 5.95 3.12
CA THR A 56 7.64 4.58 3.11
C THR A 56 6.24 4.49 2.52
N VAL A 57 6.05 3.54 1.61
CA VAL A 57 4.74 3.14 1.08
C VAL A 57 4.27 1.90 1.83
N ILE A 58 3.11 1.98 2.46
CA ILE A 58 2.47 0.85 3.15
C ILE A 58 1.29 0.40 2.30
N LEU A 59 1.27 -0.89 1.94
CA LEU A 59 0.24 -1.51 1.12
C LEU A 59 -0.53 -2.51 1.99
N GLU A 60 -1.83 -2.33 2.14
CA GLU A 60 -2.68 -3.14 3.03
C GLU A 60 -3.86 -3.73 2.24
N LYS A 61 -4.12 -5.03 2.43
CA LYS A 61 -5.32 -5.72 1.95
C LYS A 61 -6.51 -5.28 2.78
N GLN A 62 -7.56 -4.77 2.14
CA GLN A 62 -8.82 -4.58 2.83
C GLN A 62 -9.56 -5.91 2.87
N THR A 63 -9.65 -6.54 4.04
CA THR A 63 -10.55 -7.68 4.23
C THR A 63 -11.99 -7.18 4.10
N VAL A 64 -12.62 -7.46 2.97
CA VAL A 64 -14.07 -7.30 2.81
C VAL A 64 -14.72 -8.23 3.82
N SER A 65 -15.33 -7.64 4.86
CA SER A 65 -16.05 -8.35 5.92
C SER A 65 -17.42 -8.80 5.43
#